data_AF-A0A6A5AWE6-F1
#
_entry.id   AF-A0A6A5AWE6-F1
#
_cell.length_a   1.000
_cell.length_b   1.000
_cell.length_c   1.000
_cell.angle_alpha   90.00
_cell.angle_beta   90.00
_cell.angle_gamma   90.00
#
_symmetry.space_group_name_H-M   'P 1'
#
loop_
_entity.id
_entity.type
_entity.pdbx_description
1 polymer ?
#
loop_
_entity_poly.entity_id
_entity_poly.type
_entity_poly.pdbx_seq_one_letter_code
_entity_poly.pdbx_strand_id
1 'polypeptide(L)'
;MVIPDGSIFGVKVKDDQQVYQLEKMIQDDNPYSIGVTAIKLYLAKKDGEWLTTDDDEVKVMRAGQVHQTIKDMTRQGNAMDRARPVGDAAFSFPSYVTTGTIHVLVDVPMLPGTPGKYVVNGLHYPVM
;
A
#
# COMPACT_ATOMS: atom_id res chain seq x y z
N MET A 1 -0.27 -7.43 1.78
CA MET A 1 -0.05 -6.00 1.44
C MET A 1 -0.29 -5.16 2.70
N VAL A 2 0.21 -3.93 2.74
CA VAL A 2 -0.05 -2.97 3.83
C VAL A 2 -0.70 -1.71 3.25
N ILE A 3 -1.78 -1.25 3.88
CA ILE A 3 -2.50 -0.01 3.53
C ILE A 3 -2.04 1.17 4.43
N PRO A 4 -2.30 2.44 4.06
CA PRO A 4 -1.68 3.60 4.71
C PRO A 4 -1.93 3.75 6.23
N ASP A 5 -2.99 3.15 6.76
CA ASP A 5 -3.29 3.14 8.20
C ASP A 5 -2.51 2.06 8.98
N GLY A 6 -1.64 1.30 8.30
CA GLY A 6 -0.83 0.23 8.88
C GLY A 6 -1.50 -1.14 8.91
N SER A 7 -2.76 -1.26 8.48
CA SER A 7 -3.45 -2.55 8.42
C SER A 7 -2.84 -3.46 7.37
N ILE A 8 -2.80 -4.75 7.68
CA ILE A 8 -2.32 -5.79 6.76
C ILE A 8 -3.51 -6.50 6.13
N PHE A 9 -3.49 -6.57 4.80
CA PHE A 9 -4.51 -7.25 4.02
C PHE A 9 -3.89 -8.39 3.21
N GLY A 10 -4.58 -9.53 3.17
CA GLY A 10 -4.19 -10.71 2.40
C GLY A 10 -5.15 -10.94 1.25
N VAL A 11 -4.65 -10.93 0.02
CA VAL A 11 -5.45 -11.25 -1.18
C VAL A 11 -4.79 -12.44 -1.87
N LYS A 12 -5.60 -13.43 -2.26
CA LYS A 12 -5.15 -14.48 -3.17
C LYS A 12 -5.21 -13.92 -4.59
N VAL A 13 -4.07 -13.87 -5.25
CA VAL A 13 -3.93 -13.34 -6.61
C VAL A 13 -3.36 -14.44 -7.49
N LYS A 14 -3.85 -14.54 -8.73
CA LYS A 14 -3.25 -15.41 -9.75
C LYS A 14 -2.21 -14.63 -10.55
N ASP A 15 -1.19 -15.32 -11.04
CA ASP A 15 -0.09 -14.70 -11.78
C ASP A 15 -0.57 -13.97 -13.05
N ASP A 16 -1.59 -14.49 -13.72
CA ASP A 16 -2.19 -13.93 -14.94
C ASP A 16 -3.14 -12.75 -14.66
N GLN A 17 -3.45 -12.48 -13.40
CA GLN A 17 -4.33 -11.38 -13.00
C GLN A 17 -3.60 -10.05 -13.15
N GLN A 18 -4.26 -9.05 -13.74
CA GLN A 18 -3.69 -7.71 -13.90
C GLN A 18 -3.64 -6.96 -12.57
N VAL A 19 -2.65 -6.06 -12.44
CA VAL A 19 -2.53 -5.13 -11.30
C VAL A 19 -3.83 -4.32 -11.11
N TYR A 20 -4.49 -3.89 -12.18
CA TYR A 20 -5.81 -3.24 -12.11
C TYR A 20 -6.89 -4.08 -11.39
N GLN A 21 -6.89 -5.40 -11.60
CA GLN A 21 -7.87 -6.28 -10.96
C GLN A 21 -7.59 -6.40 -9.45
N LEU A 22 -6.32 -6.28 -9.03
CA LEU A 22 -5.96 -6.21 -7.62
C LEU A 22 -6.44 -4.90 -6.97
N GLU A 23 -6.28 -3.77 -7.67
CA GLU A 23 -6.84 -2.48 -7.22
C GLU A 23 -8.36 -2.55 -7.03
N LYS A 24 -9.08 -3.23 -7.94
CA LYS A 24 -10.53 -3.46 -7.82
C LYS A 24 -10.88 -4.32 -6.61
N MET A 25 -10.16 -5.41 -6.35
CA MET A 25 -10.40 -6.23 -5.16
C MET A 25 -10.23 -5.42 -3.87
N ILE A 26 -9.19 -4.58 -3.82
CA ILE A 26 -8.97 -3.69 -2.67
C ILE A 26 -10.09 -2.64 -2.56
N GLN A 27 -10.59 -2.13 -3.68
CA GLN A 27 -11.74 -1.22 -3.69
C GLN A 27 -13.01 -1.90 -3.14
N ASP A 28 -13.32 -3.10 -3.63
CA ASP A 28 -14.54 -3.84 -3.27
C ASP A 28 -14.55 -4.24 -1.79
N ASP A 29 -13.38 -4.57 -1.22
CA ASP A 29 -13.21 -4.93 0.19
C ASP A 29 -13.07 -3.69 1.11
N ASN A 30 -13.01 -2.48 0.56
CA ASN A 30 -12.88 -1.24 1.33
C ASN A 30 -14.25 -0.58 1.58
N PRO A 31 -14.63 -0.27 2.83
CA PRO A 31 -15.90 0.40 3.13
C PRO A 31 -16.02 1.83 2.57
N TYR A 32 -14.91 2.42 2.09
CA TYR A 32 -14.89 3.76 1.52
C TYR A 32 -15.07 3.74 0.00
N SER A 33 -15.96 4.58 -0.53
CA SER A 33 -16.20 4.76 -1.97
C SER A 33 -15.04 5.49 -2.66
N ILE A 34 -13.88 4.83 -2.73
CA ILE A 34 -12.67 5.34 -3.35
C ILE A 34 -12.67 4.89 -4.80
N GLY A 35 -12.43 5.80 -5.73
CA GLY A 35 -12.29 5.42 -7.14
C GLY A 35 -11.08 4.52 -7.34
N VAL A 36 -11.22 3.43 -8.09
CA VAL A 36 -10.12 2.49 -8.39
C VAL A 36 -8.86 3.17 -8.96
N THR A 37 -9.03 4.26 -9.72
CA THR A 37 -7.92 5.04 -10.29
C THR A 37 -7.11 5.81 -9.25
N ALA A 38 -7.65 5.93 -8.05
CA ALA A 38 -7.03 6.60 -6.92
C ALA A 38 -6.17 5.62 -6.10
N ILE A 39 -6.42 4.31 -6.20
CA ILE A 39 -5.60 3.27 -5.57
C ILE A 39 -4.33 3.08 -6.40
N LYS A 40 -3.17 3.08 -5.75
CA LYS A 40 -1.89 2.77 -6.40
C LYS A 40 -1.16 1.70 -5.61
N LEU A 41 -0.55 0.78 -6.34
CA LEU A 41 0.22 -0.33 -5.77
C LEU A 41 1.69 -0.13 -6.04
N TYR A 42 2.53 -0.41 -5.05
CA TYR A 42 3.97 -0.29 -5.13
C TYR A 42 4.63 -1.56 -4.58
N LEU A 43 5.77 -1.94 -5.14
CA LEU A 43 6.57 -3.03 -4.59
C LEU A 43 7.14 -2.60 -3.24
N ALA A 44 6.97 -3.46 -2.24
CA ALA A 44 7.54 -3.26 -0.91
C ALA A 44 8.98 -3.81 -0.86
N LYS A 45 9.84 -3.35 -1.78
CA LYS A 45 11.24 -3.77 -1.89
C LYS A 45 12.18 -2.65 -1.43
N LYS A 46 13.03 -2.97 -0.46
CA LYS A 46 14.13 -2.14 0.01
C LYS A 46 15.43 -2.82 -0.37
N ASP A 47 16.26 -2.17 -1.16
CA ASP A 47 17.56 -2.70 -1.58
C ASP A 47 17.50 -4.12 -2.18
N GLY A 48 16.37 -4.45 -2.83
CA GLY A 48 16.10 -5.77 -3.43
C GLY A 48 15.43 -6.78 -2.51
N GLU A 49 15.36 -6.51 -1.21
CA GLU A 49 14.73 -7.36 -0.20
C GLU A 49 13.29 -6.91 0.09
N TRP A 50 12.42 -7.88 0.39
CA TRP A 50 11.04 -7.59 0.75
C TRP A 50 10.95 -7.06 2.18
N LEU A 51 10.11 -6.04 2.39
CA LEU A 51 9.81 -5.59 3.73
C LEU A 51 9.16 -6.69 4.56
N THR A 52 9.36 -6.63 5.86
CA THR A 52 8.79 -7.53 6.85
C THR A 52 8.02 -6.75 7.91
N THR A 53 7.13 -7.43 8.63
CA THR A 53 6.41 -6.82 9.75
C THR A 53 7.31 -6.37 10.90
N ASP A 54 8.55 -6.85 10.92
CA ASP A 54 9.54 -6.54 11.96
C ASP A 54 10.44 -5.36 11.57
N ASP A 55 10.37 -4.89 10.32
CA ASP A 55 11.11 -3.70 9.89
C ASP A 55 10.58 -2.44 10.58
N ASP A 56 11.51 -1.57 10.99
CA ASP A 56 11.18 -0.36 11.73
C ASP A 56 10.29 0.58 10.91
N GLU A 57 10.50 0.68 9.60
CA GLU A 57 9.64 1.43 8.69
C GLU A 57 8.17 0.95 8.73
N VAL A 58 7.95 -0.36 8.86
CA VAL A 58 6.61 -0.96 8.92
C VAL A 58 5.99 -0.76 10.30
N LYS A 59 6.79 -0.88 11.37
CA LYS A 59 6.35 -0.57 12.74
C LYS A 59 5.92 0.89 12.89
N VAL A 60 6.70 1.82 12.31
CA VAL A 60 6.39 3.25 12.28
C VAL A 60 5.11 3.51 11.49
N MET A 61 4.92 2.83 10.35
CA MET A 61 3.69 2.87 9.55
C MET A 61 2.46 2.41 10.34
N ARG A 62 2.60 1.33 11.13
CA ARG A 62 1.55 0.84 12.04
C ARG A 62 1.23 1.80 13.18
N ALA A 63 2.18 2.65 13.58
CA ALA A 63 1.96 3.70 14.55
C ALA A 63 1.27 4.96 13.94
N GLY A 64 0.89 4.90 12.66
CA GLY A 64 0.26 6.02 11.95
C GLY A 64 1.25 7.08 11.45
N GLN A 65 2.55 6.75 11.41
CA GLN A 65 3.60 7.65 10.93
C GLN A 65 4.22 7.06 9.65
N VAL A 66 4.55 7.89 8.65
CA VAL A 66 5.15 7.37 7.42
C VAL A 66 6.67 7.59 7.45
N HIS A 67 7.42 6.50 7.53
CA HIS A 67 8.88 6.52 7.42
C HIS A 67 9.33 6.99 6.03
N GLN A 68 10.49 7.67 5.94
CA GLN A 68 10.98 8.22 4.67
C GLN A 68 11.17 7.14 3.59
N THR A 69 11.64 5.95 3.99
CA THR A 69 11.76 4.77 3.11
C THR A 69 10.44 4.42 2.41
N ILE A 70 9.32 4.42 3.15
CA ILE A 70 8.00 4.14 2.59
C ILE A 70 7.59 5.24 1.61
N LYS A 71 7.86 6.52 1.94
CA LYS A 71 7.60 7.66 1.02
C LYS A 71 8.40 7.55 -0.28
N ASP A 72 9.63 7.06 -0.19
CA ASP A 72 10.50 6.92 -1.35
C ASP A 72 10.05 5.78 -2.25
N MET A 73 9.56 4.67 -1.66
CA MET A 73 8.93 3.57 -2.39
C MET A 73 7.63 3.99 -3.07
N THR A 74 6.81 4.84 -2.45
CA THR A 74 5.49 5.25 -2.97
C THR A 74 5.51 6.49 -3.87
N ARG A 75 6.68 6.89 -4.38
CA ARG A 75 6.79 7.97 -5.39
C ARG A 75 6.06 7.60 -6.67
N GLN A 76 5.45 8.57 -7.35
CA GLN A 76 4.58 8.33 -8.52
C GLN A 76 5.23 7.49 -9.64
N GLY A 77 6.55 7.59 -9.84
CA GLY A 77 7.28 6.80 -10.84
C GLY A 77 7.47 5.32 -10.51
N ASN A 78 7.18 4.91 -9.27
CA ASN A 78 7.36 3.54 -8.79
C ASN A 78 6.07 2.72 -8.78
N ALA A 79 4.95 3.34 -9.17
CA ALA A 79 3.66 2.65 -9.20
C ALA A 79 3.71 1.47 -10.18
N MET A 80 3.17 0.33 -9.76
CA MET A 80 3.03 -0.83 -10.61
C MET A 80 2.16 -0.51 -11.83
N ASP A 81 2.57 -0.97 -13.00
CA ASP A 81 1.81 -0.79 -14.23
C ASP A 81 0.51 -1.60 -14.17
N ARG A 82 -0.61 -0.89 -14.21
CA ARG A 82 -1.97 -1.43 -14.09
C ARG A 82 -2.30 -2.48 -15.15
N ALA A 83 -1.70 -2.36 -16.33
CA ALA A 83 -1.93 -3.26 -17.45
C ALA A 83 -1.12 -4.57 -17.37
N ARG A 84 -0.08 -4.61 -16.52
CA ARG A 84 0.77 -5.79 -16.38
C ARG A 84 0.13 -6.87 -15.51
N PRO A 85 0.40 -8.16 -15.81
CA PRO A 85 0.05 -9.25 -14.93
C PRO A 85 0.88 -9.17 -13.64
N VAL A 86 0.30 -9.60 -12.51
CA VAL A 86 0.98 -9.59 -11.22
C VAL A 86 2.19 -10.52 -11.23
N GLY A 87 2.15 -11.62 -11.99
CA GLY A 87 3.30 -12.52 -12.19
C GLY A 87 4.38 -11.99 -13.14
N ASP A 88 4.30 -10.74 -13.61
CA ASP A 88 5.33 -10.16 -14.50
C ASP A 88 6.71 -10.20 -13.84
N ALA A 89 7.72 -10.66 -14.60
CA ALA A 89 9.09 -10.80 -14.11
C ALA A 89 9.68 -9.48 -13.59
N ALA A 90 9.20 -8.33 -14.07
CA ALA A 90 9.60 -7.01 -13.58
C ALA A 90 9.25 -6.79 -12.10
N PHE A 91 8.24 -7.48 -11.58
CA PHE A 91 7.88 -7.41 -10.15
C PHE A 91 8.66 -8.41 -9.31
N SER A 92 9.05 -9.53 -9.93
CA SER A 92 9.84 -10.62 -9.34
C SER A 92 9.27 -11.07 -7.98
N PHE A 93 7.95 -11.29 -7.90
CA PHE A 93 7.31 -11.86 -6.72
C PHE A 93 7.86 -13.27 -6.44
N PRO A 94 8.03 -13.65 -5.16
CA PRO A 94 8.48 -14.99 -4.83
C PRO A 94 7.38 -16.01 -5.11
N SER A 95 7.77 -17.22 -5.50
CA SER A 95 6.85 -18.34 -5.76
C SER A 95 6.24 -18.94 -4.49
N TYR A 96 6.75 -18.58 -3.32
CA TYR A 96 6.22 -18.94 -2.01
C TYR A 96 6.18 -17.71 -1.10
N VAL A 97 5.18 -17.68 -0.22
CA VAL A 97 5.02 -16.60 0.76
C VAL A 97 5.65 -17.01 2.08
N THR A 98 6.46 -16.11 2.64
CA THR A 98 6.97 -16.24 4.01
C THR A 98 6.08 -15.41 4.95
N THR A 99 5.74 -15.98 6.10
CA THR A 99 4.95 -15.29 7.13
C THR A 99 5.63 -14.00 7.53
N GLY A 100 4.87 -12.90 7.59
CA GLY A 100 5.39 -11.59 7.97
C GLY A 100 6.03 -10.80 6.83
N THR A 101 6.16 -11.35 5.62
CA THR A 101 6.69 -10.62 4.46
C THR A 101 5.60 -9.78 3.78
N ILE A 102 5.93 -8.53 3.50
CA ILE A 102 5.09 -7.55 2.81
C ILE A 102 5.66 -7.38 1.41
N HIS A 103 4.83 -7.68 0.40
CA HIS A 103 5.24 -7.60 -1.00
C HIS A 103 4.70 -6.36 -1.72
N VAL A 104 3.59 -5.80 -1.23
CA VAL A 104 2.90 -4.67 -1.85
C VAL A 104 2.55 -3.64 -0.79
N LEU A 105 2.90 -2.39 -1.06
CA LEU A 105 2.37 -1.20 -0.39
C LEU A 105 1.18 -0.68 -1.19
N VAL A 106 0.12 -0.34 -0.50
CA VAL A 106 -1.09 0.24 -1.10
C VAL A 106 -1.14 1.70 -0.70
N ASP A 107 -1.21 2.59 -1.68
CA ASP A 107 -1.57 3.99 -1.47
C ASP A 107 -3.04 4.17 -1.79
N VAL A 108 -3.77 4.66 -0.81
CA VAL A 108 -5.20 4.89 -0.88
C VAL A 108 -5.41 6.34 -0.43
N PRO A 109 -5.92 7.24 -1.29
CA PRO A 109 -6.18 8.60 -0.88
C PRO A 109 -7.28 8.58 0.17
N MET A 110 -6.96 9.04 1.38
CA MET A 110 -8.02 9.27 2.37
C MET A 110 -8.90 10.39 1.87
N LEU A 111 -10.21 10.12 1.80
CA LEU A 111 -11.19 11.13 1.46
C LEU A 111 -11.14 12.25 2.52
N PRO A 112 -11.18 13.53 2.14
CA PRO A 112 -11.36 14.61 3.10
C PRO A 112 -12.71 14.41 3.80
N GLY A 113 -12.67 14.03 5.08
CA GLY A 113 -13.87 13.81 5.91
C GLY A 113 -13.96 12.44 6.59
N THR A 114 -13.06 11.50 6.31
CA THR A 114 -12.93 10.28 7.13
C THR A 114 -12.10 10.61 8.37
N PRO A 115 -12.49 10.23 9.60
CA PRO A 115 -11.79 10.64 10.83
C PRO A 115 -10.47 9.86 11.01
N GLY A 116 -9.52 10.12 10.13
CA GLY A 116 -8.09 9.90 10.31
C GLY A 116 -7.45 11.28 10.44
N LYS A 117 -6.97 11.59 11.64
CA LYS A 117 -6.37 12.87 12.00
C LYS A 117 -5.25 13.24 11.01
N TYR A 118 -5.37 14.37 10.33
CA TYR A 118 -4.27 14.97 9.59
C TYR A 118 -3.78 16.24 10.29
N VAL A 119 -2.51 16.22 10.70
CA VAL A 119 -1.75 17.41 11.09
C VAL A 119 -1.08 17.95 9.84
N VAL A 120 -1.42 19.17 9.45
CA VAL A 120 -0.68 19.95 8.43
C VAL A 120 -0.47 21.35 9.01
N ASN A 121 0.80 21.78 9.12
CA ASN A 121 1.25 23.11 9.55
C ASN A 121 0.92 23.55 10.98
N GLY A 122 0.96 22.63 11.97
CA GLY A 122 1.06 23.00 13.39
C GLY A 122 -0.12 23.78 14.00
N LEU A 123 -1.28 23.85 13.32
CA LEU A 123 -2.49 24.48 13.85
C LEU A 123 -3.53 23.40 14.17
N HIS A 124 -3.93 23.37 15.44
CA HIS A 124 -5.03 22.55 15.94
C HIS A 124 -6.36 23.27 15.69
N TYR A 125 -7.24 22.68 14.89
CA TYR A 125 -8.64 23.12 14.82
C TYR A 125 -9.51 22.15 15.62
N PRO A 126 -10.19 22.61 16.68
CA PRO A 126 -11.25 21.82 17.29
C PRO A 126 -12.47 21.85 16.37
N VAL A 127 -13.13 20.70 16.21
CA VAL A 127 -14.49 20.67 15.67
C VAL A 127 -15.42 20.35 16.83
N MET A 128 -16.34 21.28 17.08
CA MET A 128 -17.50 21.12 17.98
C MET A 128 -18.46 20.06 17.45
#